data_AF-I4G3N7-F1
#
_entry.id   AF-I4G3N7-F1
#
_cell.length_a   1.000
_cell.length_b   1.000
_cell.length_c   1.000
_cell.angle_alpha   90.00
_cell.angle_beta   90.00
_cell.angle_gamma   90.00
#
_symmetry.space_group_name_H-M   'P 1'
#
loop_
_entity.id
_entity.type
_entity.pdbx_description
1 polymer ?
#
loop_
_entity_poly.entity_id
_entity_poly.type
_entity_poly.pdbx_seq_one_letter_code
_entity_poly.pdbx_strand_id
1 'polypeptide(L)'
;MKSGKLRPALIIAISPSRHRDLLLALISSRLHQATLGFDEIINTSDSDYITTGLKVASLIRLGRLTSVESSVINAGLGTISPERLIRIKNLLINWLRK
;
A
#
# COMPACT_ATOMS: atom_id res chain seq x y z
N MET A 1 -9.08 26.96 0.11
CA MET A 1 -8.18 26.07 0.88
C MET A 1 -7.52 25.11 -0.09
N LYS A 2 -6.19 25.09 -0.23
CA LYS A 2 -5.52 24.12 -1.12
C LYS A 2 -5.80 22.72 -0.58
N SER A 3 -6.69 21.98 -1.25
CA SER A 3 -6.93 20.57 -0.99
C SER A 3 -5.59 19.85 -1.04
N GLY A 4 -5.07 19.45 0.13
CA GLY A 4 -3.84 18.69 0.21
C GLY A 4 -4.03 17.44 -0.64
N LYS A 5 -3.17 17.22 -1.64
CA LYS A 5 -3.30 16.09 -2.57
C LYS A 5 -3.46 14.80 -1.75
N LEU A 6 -4.66 14.19 -1.81
CA LEU A 6 -4.91 12.89 -1.21
C LEU A 6 -3.88 11.90 -1.77
N ARG A 7 -3.18 11.21 -0.88
CA ARG A 7 -2.14 10.25 -1.26
C ARG A 7 -2.69 8.84 -1.05
N PRO A 8 -2.69 7.99 -2.08
CA PRO A 8 -3.10 6.61 -1.90
C PRO A 8 -2.15 5.88 -0.94
N ALA A 9 -2.70 4.94 -0.19
CA ALA A 9 -1.98 4.02 0.68
C ALA A 9 -2.66 2.65 0.62
N LEU A 10 -1.87 1.59 0.79
CA LEU A 10 -2.36 0.22 0.86
C LEU A 10 -2.56 -0.19 2.31
N ILE A 11 -3.75 -0.70 2.63
CA ILE A 11 -3.98 -1.39 3.91
C ILE A 11 -3.31 -2.77 3.84
N ILE A 12 -2.31 -3.01 4.68
CA ILE A 12 -1.60 -4.29 4.78
C ILE A 12 -2.30 -5.19 5.80
N ALA A 13 -2.69 -4.63 6.95
CA ALA A 13 -3.30 -5.36 8.04
C ALA A 13 -4.24 -4.46 8.84
N ILE A 14 -5.15 -5.10 9.56
CA ILE A 14 -6.03 -4.46 10.55
C ILE A 14 -5.59 -4.98 11.91
N SER A 15 -5.37 -4.07 12.86
CA SER A 15 -5.02 -4.41 14.23
C SER A 15 -6.10 -5.30 14.84
N PRO A 16 -5.73 -6.38 15.57
CA PRO A 16 -6.69 -7.25 16.24
C PRO A 16 -7.30 -6.61 17.51
N SER A 17 -6.91 -5.37 17.85
CA SER A 17 -7.39 -4.67 19.03
C SER A 17 -8.85 -4.18 18.87
N ARG A 18 -9.47 -3.77 19.97
CA ARG A 18 -10.80 -3.13 19.96
C ARG A 18 -10.85 -1.89 19.07
N HIS A 19 -9.73 -1.18 18.97
CA HIS A 19 -9.53 -0.08 18.05
C HIS A 19 -9.01 -0.67 16.74
N ARG A 20 -9.83 -0.58 15.68
CA ARG A 20 -9.55 -1.16 14.35
C ARG A 20 -8.54 -0.31 13.59
N ASP A 21 -7.36 -0.18 14.15
CA ASP A 21 -6.26 0.55 13.51
C ASP A 21 -5.81 -0.18 12.26
N LEU A 22 -5.44 0.58 11.25
CA LEU A 22 -5.02 0.09 9.95
C LEU A 22 -3.52 0.29 9.81
N LEU A 23 -2.80 -0.79 9.56
CA LEU A 23 -1.41 -0.71 9.13
C LEU A 23 -1.39 -0.41 7.63
N LEU A 24 -0.88 0.77 7.28
CA LEU A 24 -0.80 1.25 5.91
C LEU A 24 0.64 1.25 5.39
N ALA A 25 0.81 0.93 4.10
CA ALA A 25 2.00 1.29 3.33
C ALA A 25 1.68 2.41 2.34
N LEU A 26 2.53 3.44 2.30
CA LEU A 26 2.35 4.57 1.39
C LEU A 26 2.56 4.16 -0.07
N ILE A 27 1.75 4.70 -0.99
CA ILE A 27 1.90 4.51 -2.43
C ILE A 27 2.51 5.75 -3.08
N SER A 28 3.43 5.55 -4.03
CA SER A 28 4.05 6.63 -4.81
C SER A 28 4.12 6.28 -6.28
N SER A 29 3.86 7.24 -7.18
CA SER A 29 4.13 7.08 -8.61
C SER A 29 5.63 7.24 -8.97
N ARG A 30 6.50 7.53 -7.98
CA ARG A 30 7.94 7.73 -8.20
C ARG A 30 8.70 6.41 -8.13
N LEU A 31 8.65 5.63 -9.22
CA LEU A 31 9.24 4.30 -9.29
C LEU A 31 10.76 4.26 -9.03
N HIS A 32 11.50 5.33 -9.35
CA HIS A 32 12.94 5.44 -9.06
C HIS A 32 13.29 5.42 -7.56
N GLN A 33 12.30 5.58 -6.68
CA GLN A 33 12.49 5.52 -5.22
C GLN A 33 12.30 4.09 -4.66
N ALA A 34 12.12 3.09 -5.53
CA ALA A 34 11.93 1.71 -5.14
C ALA A 34 13.20 1.11 -4.55
N THR A 35 13.04 0.47 -3.40
CA THR A 35 14.03 -0.45 -2.85
C THR A 35 13.80 -1.81 -3.49
N LEU A 36 14.61 -2.17 -4.49
CA LEU A 36 14.47 -3.43 -5.21
C LEU A 36 14.54 -4.63 -4.24
N GLY A 37 13.61 -5.57 -4.42
CA GLY A 37 13.49 -6.75 -3.56
C GLY A 37 12.86 -6.50 -2.19
N PHE A 38 12.41 -5.27 -1.91
CA PHE A 38 11.70 -4.93 -0.68
C PHE A 38 10.38 -4.21 -0.96
N ASP A 39 10.39 -3.16 -1.79
CA ASP A 39 9.17 -2.48 -2.21
C ASP A 39 8.50 -3.24 -3.37
N GLU A 40 7.17 -3.12 -3.49
CA GLU A 40 6.38 -3.79 -4.54
C GLU A 40 5.96 -2.77 -5.61
N ILE A 41 6.30 -3.05 -6.87
CA ILE A 41 5.86 -2.25 -8.01
C ILE A 41 4.55 -2.81 -8.56
N ILE A 42 3.59 -1.92 -8.80
CA ILE A 42 2.38 -2.18 -9.57
C ILE A 42 2.56 -1.56 -10.95
N ASN A 43 2.70 -2.41 -11.97
CA ASN A 43 2.77 -1.98 -13.37
C ASN A 43 1.38 -1.92 -13.99
N THR A 44 1.23 -1.08 -15.01
CA THR A 44 -0.02 -0.95 -15.77
C THR A 44 -0.39 -2.22 -16.55
N SER A 45 0.58 -3.10 -16.78
CA SER A 45 0.41 -4.39 -17.44
C SER A 45 -0.02 -5.52 -16.49
N ASP A 46 0.00 -5.28 -15.18
CA ASP A 46 -0.35 -6.30 -14.21
C ASP A 46 -1.86 -6.60 -14.28
N SER A 47 -2.24 -7.87 -14.16
CA SER A 47 -3.63 -8.30 -14.31
C SER A 47 -4.59 -7.67 -13.30
N ASP A 48 -4.10 -7.34 -12.10
CA ASP A 48 -4.86 -6.67 -11.04
C ASP A 48 -4.75 -5.14 -11.08
N TYR A 49 -4.01 -4.56 -12.04
CA TYR A 49 -3.83 -3.11 -12.11
C TYR A 49 -5.15 -2.36 -12.22
N ILE A 50 -6.08 -2.86 -13.03
CA ILE A 50 -7.36 -2.21 -13.30
C ILE A 50 -8.22 -2.07 -12.03
N THR A 51 -8.13 -3.03 -11.11
CA THR A 51 -8.92 -2.99 -9.87
C THR A 51 -8.34 -2.03 -8.84
N THR A 52 -7.08 -1.61 -8.99
CA THR A 52 -6.41 -0.73 -8.02
C THR A 52 -6.96 0.70 -8.01
N GLY A 53 -7.59 1.13 -9.10
CA GLY A 53 -7.99 2.53 -9.31
C GLY A 53 -6.82 3.51 -9.47
N LEU A 54 -5.57 3.02 -9.55
CA LEU A 54 -4.41 3.84 -9.81
C LEU A 54 -4.41 4.33 -11.26
N LYS A 55 -3.97 5.57 -11.46
CA LYS A 55 -3.93 6.21 -12.79
C LYS A 55 -2.62 5.93 -13.54
N VAL A 56 -1.57 5.59 -12.81
CA VAL A 56 -0.23 5.33 -13.35
C VAL A 56 0.42 4.18 -12.59
N ALA A 57 1.43 3.56 -13.20
CA ALA A 57 2.31 2.62 -12.52
C ALA A 57 2.84 3.26 -11.23
N SER A 58 2.79 2.49 -10.15
CA SER A 58 3.04 2.99 -8.80
C SER A 58 3.81 1.98 -7.97
N LEU A 59 4.38 2.47 -6.88
CA LEU A 59 5.22 1.74 -5.94
C LEU A 59 4.54 1.72 -4.58
N ILE A 60 4.34 0.52 -4.02
CA ILE A 60 3.95 0.32 -2.62
C ILE A 60 5.23 0.32 -1.80
N ARG A 61 5.33 1.27 -0.87
CA ARG A 61 6.54 1.51 -0.08
C ARG A 61 6.48 0.81 1.26
N LEU A 62 7.10 -0.37 1.36
CA LEU A 62 7.15 -1.13 2.62
C LEU A 62 8.11 -0.50 3.63
N GLY A 63 9.04 0.34 3.17
CA GLY A 63 9.87 1.18 4.06
C GLY A 63 9.15 2.40 4.62
N ARG A 64 7.88 2.63 4.28
CA ARG A 64 7.09 3.77 4.76
C ARG A 64 5.71 3.31 5.25
N LEU A 65 5.73 2.72 6.43
CA LEU A 65 4.55 2.24 7.14
C LEU A 65 4.01 3.28 8.12
N THR A 66 2.70 3.28 8.32
CA THR A 66 2.05 4.04 9.39
C THR A 66 0.83 3.28 9.90
N SER A 67 0.57 3.40 11.21
CA SER A 67 -0.71 2.99 11.78
C SER A 67 -1.63 4.20 11.83
N VAL A 68 -2.89 4.04 11.47
CA VAL A 68 -3.92 5.09 11.61
C VAL A 68 -5.23 4.47 12.07
N GLU A 69 -6.07 5.25 12.74
CA GLU A 69 -7.44 4.85 13.00
C GLU A 69 -8.22 4.71 11.67
N SER A 70 -9.16 3.77 11.61
CA SER A 70 -10.01 3.59 10.43
C SER A 70 -10.84 4.84 10.08
N SER A 71 -11.13 5.69 11.06
CA SER A 71 -11.87 6.96 10.92
C SER A 71 -11.16 7.98 10.02
N VAL A 72 -9.83 7.88 9.89
CA VAL A 72 -9.00 8.80 9.09
C VAL A 72 -9.07 8.48 7.60
N ILE A 73 -9.59 7.31 7.21
CA ILE A 73 -9.69 6.91 5.82
C ILE A 73 -10.89 7.59 5.16
N ASN A 74 -10.62 8.56 4.29
CA ASN A 74 -11.66 9.31 3.59
C ASN A 74 -12.44 8.47 2.56
N ALA A 75 -11.75 7.63 1.79
CA ALA A 75 -12.35 6.80 0.74
C ALA A 75 -11.42 5.67 0.29
N GLY A 76 -12.00 4.55 -0.14
CA GLY A 76 -11.28 3.50 -0.85
C GLY A 76 -11.07 3.88 -2.32
N LEU A 77 -9.84 3.70 -2.83
CA LEU A 77 -9.52 3.94 -4.25
C LEU A 77 -9.84 2.72 -5.13
N GLY A 78 -9.59 1.53 -4.61
CA GLY A 78 -9.68 0.27 -5.32
C GLY A 78 -9.06 -0.86 -4.50
N THR A 79 -8.81 -2.00 -5.13
CA THR A 79 -8.28 -3.20 -4.50
C THR A 79 -7.11 -3.78 -5.30
N ILE A 80 -6.19 -4.44 -4.60
CA ILE A 80 -5.17 -5.30 -5.20
C ILE A 80 -5.61 -6.76 -5.11
N SER A 81 -4.97 -7.64 -5.89
CA SER A 81 -5.26 -9.07 -5.79
C SER A 81 -4.84 -9.64 -4.43
N PRO A 82 -5.53 -10.68 -3.92
CA PRO A 82 -5.10 -11.38 -2.71
C PRO A 82 -3.66 -11.91 -2.80
N GLU A 83 -3.25 -12.40 -3.97
CA GLU A 83 -1.92 -12.94 -4.23
C GLU A 83 -0.85 -11.86 -4.09
N ARG A 84 -1.11 -10.66 -4.62
CA ARG A 84 -0.20 -9.51 -4.45
C ARG A 84 -0.10 -9.14 -2.97
N LEU A 85 -1.21 -9.10 -2.24
CA LEU A 85 -1.20 -8.80 -0.81
C LEU A 85 -0.40 -9.84 -0.01
N ILE A 86 -0.52 -11.13 -0.34
CA ILE A 86 0.27 -12.20 0.27
C ILE A 86 1.77 -11.98 -0.01
N ARG A 87 2.15 -11.68 -1.25
CA ARG A 87 3.54 -11.37 -1.62
C ARG A 87 4.10 -10.20 -0.82
N ILE A 88 3.34 -9.11 -0.72
CA ILE A 88 3.71 -7.92 0.07
C ILE A 88 3.93 -8.26 1.54
N LYS A 89 3.00 -9.03 2.15
CA LYS A 89 3.14 -9.47 3.54
C LYS A 89 4.39 -10.33 3.73
N ASN A 90 4.70 -11.22 2.79
CA ASN A 90 5.90 -12.04 2.85
C ASN A 90 7.18 -11.19 2.75
N LEU A 91 7.22 -10.18 1.88
CA LEU A 91 8.34 -9.23 1.81
C LEU A 91 8.55 -8.52 3.16
N LEU A 92 7.46 -8.02 3.75
CA LEU A 92 7.51 -7.34 5.05
C LEU A 92 7.96 -8.26 6.18
N ILE A 93 7.39 -9.48 6.27
CA ILE A 93 7.75 -10.46 7.30
C ILE A 93 9.22 -10.90 7.16
N ASN A 94 9.66 -11.15 5.92
CA ASN A 94 11.05 -11.54 5.67
C ASN A 94 12.03 -10.44 6.07
N TRP A 95 11.67 -9.17 5.86
CA TRP A 95 12.47 -8.05 6.34
C TRP A 95 12.48 -7.97 7.88
N LEU A 96 11.34 -8.12 8.55
CA LEU A 96 11.25 -8.10 10.03
C LEU A 96 12.02 -9.24 10.71
N ARG A 97 12.28 -10.34 10.00
CA ARG A 97 13.03 -11.49 10.52
C ARG A 97 14.55 -11.36 10.39
N LYS A 98 15.03 -10.41 9.59
CA LYS A 98 16.47 -10.12 9.44
C LYS A 98 16.95 -9.31 10.62
#